data_AF-A0A835HAM7-F1
#
_entry.id   AF-A0A835HAM7-F1
#
_cell.length_a   1.000
_cell.length_b   1.000
_cell.length_c   1.000
_cell.angle_alpha   90.00
_cell.angle_beta   90.00
_cell.angle_gamma   90.00
#
_symmetry.space_group_name_H-M   'P 1'
#
loop_
_entity.id
_entity.type
_entity.pdbx_description
1 polymer ?
#
loop_
_entity_poly.entity_id
_entity_poly.type
_entity_poly.pdbx_seq_one_letter_code
_entity_poly.pdbx_strand_id
1 'polypeptide(L)'
;MAIVKQNLKRLNEMVSQMTAEGMLDAQFAEIQKLQDSEEELSFTIDMIELYCKEGLKTIQAMTHYMEEPVVDFGEVDLYVIKIKGTSLYMGTQQVTLACIEFRQDIADKERCIRTLEKISHEFNRVSAMFKDLVKAIHVELQKLITYLHIPPGMGILDATEFKNLQTSLEDDPAFLVDIIEESCIECCKTIQEMNNYLYQPVVDFCKVDVCVHKIKGPCLYIGARRVILACVGFRQALDEKDKERLGGGFLLITPNYTDEILILSATAYRRVSMGSIILAIFWSFCLEVHVGAKSPVLM
;
A
#
# COMPACT_ATOMS: atom_id res chain seq x y z
N MET A 1 7.59 -8.58 -6.41
CA MET A 1 6.36 -7.86 -6.83
C MET A 1 5.07 -8.46 -6.24
N ALA A 2 4.91 -9.78 -6.10
CA ALA A 2 3.67 -10.40 -5.60
C ALA A 2 3.29 -10.00 -4.15
N ILE A 3 4.25 -9.89 -3.23
CA ILE A 3 3.98 -9.53 -1.82
C ILE A 3 3.60 -8.05 -1.69
N VAL A 4 4.35 -7.15 -2.31
CA VAL A 4 4.03 -5.71 -2.35
C VAL A 4 2.69 -5.51 -3.05
N LYS A 5 2.46 -6.16 -4.20
CA LYS A 5 1.18 -6.14 -4.90
C LYS A 5 0.02 -6.70 -4.06
N GLN A 6 0.24 -7.76 -3.29
CA GLN A 6 -0.77 -8.33 -2.38
C GLN A 6 -1.08 -7.39 -1.21
N ASN A 7 -0.07 -6.70 -0.66
CA ASN A 7 -0.26 -5.74 0.43
C ASN A 7 -0.96 -4.46 -0.06
N LEU A 8 -0.60 -3.98 -1.25
CA LEU A 8 -1.27 -2.86 -1.91
C LEU A 8 -2.72 -3.19 -2.26
N LYS A 9 -2.96 -4.37 -2.82
CA LYS A 9 -4.32 -4.86 -3.08
C LYS A 9 -5.15 -4.91 -1.81
N ARG A 10 -4.57 -5.38 -0.70
CA ARG A 10 -5.24 -5.41 0.60
C ARG A 10 -5.60 -4.00 1.11
N LEU A 11 -4.70 -3.03 0.97
CA LEU A 11 -4.99 -1.62 1.33
C LEU A 11 -6.14 -1.05 0.48
N ASN A 12 -6.12 -1.32 -0.83
CA ASN A 12 -7.16 -0.89 -1.76
C ASN A 12 -8.51 -1.55 -1.44
N GLU A 13 -8.50 -2.85 -1.14
CA GLU A 13 -9.68 -3.60 -0.70
C GLU A 13 -10.26 -3.02 0.59
N MET A 14 -9.41 -2.61 1.55
CA MET A 14 -9.87 -1.99 2.80
C MET A 14 -10.60 -0.66 2.55
N VAL A 15 -10.02 0.25 1.76
CA VAL A 15 -10.69 1.54 1.46
C VAL A 15 -11.94 1.31 0.63
N SER A 16 -11.88 0.44 -0.38
CA SER A 16 -13.03 0.09 -1.22
C SER A 16 -14.17 -0.51 -0.40
N GLN A 17 -13.85 -1.35 0.59
CA GLN A 17 -14.82 -1.90 1.52
C GLN A 17 -15.47 -0.80 2.37
N MET A 18 -14.68 0.13 2.92
CA MET A 18 -15.22 1.25 3.69
C MET A 18 -16.16 2.13 2.86
N THR A 19 -15.81 2.42 1.61
CA THR A 19 -16.67 3.17 0.68
C THR A 19 -17.93 2.38 0.32
N ALA A 20 -17.81 1.08 0.04
CA ALA A 20 -18.96 0.22 -0.29
C ALA A 20 -19.94 0.05 0.88
N GLU A 21 -19.43 0.02 2.11
CA GLU A 21 -20.24 0.02 3.34
C GLU A 21 -20.81 1.41 3.69
N GLY A 22 -20.51 2.45 2.90
CA GLY A 22 -20.98 3.81 3.09
C GLY A 22 -20.31 4.54 4.26
N MET A 23 -19.17 4.06 4.74
CA MET A 23 -18.40 4.73 5.79
C MET A 23 -17.71 5.99 5.27
N LEU A 24 -17.18 5.91 4.05
CA LEU A 24 -16.41 6.97 3.39
C LEU A 24 -17.17 7.49 2.16
N ASP A 25 -17.17 8.81 1.98
CA ASP A 25 -17.75 9.47 0.80
C ASP A 25 -16.68 10.04 -0.15
N ALA A 26 -17.13 10.79 -1.15
CA ALA A 26 -16.27 11.41 -2.16
C ALA A 26 -15.22 12.37 -1.57
N GLN A 27 -15.46 12.96 -0.40
CA GLN A 27 -14.48 13.85 0.24
C GLN A 27 -13.21 13.09 0.65
N PHE A 28 -13.34 11.84 1.12
CA PHE A 28 -12.16 11.03 1.42
C PHE A 28 -11.36 10.70 0.15
N ALA A 29 -12.03 10.49 -0.97
CA ALA A 29 -11.37 10.29 -2.26
C ALA A 29 -10.57 11.53 -2.70
N GLU A 30 -11.05 12.75 -2.40
CA GLU A 30 -10.27 13.97 -2.64
C GLU A 30 -9.03 14.04 -1.74
N ILE A 31 -9.13 13.64 -0.46
CA ILE A 31 -7.96 13.55 0.43
C ILE A 31 -6.92 12.58 -0.14
N GLN A 32 -7.35 11.44 -0.68
CA GLN A 32 -6.44 10.47 -1.30
C GLN A 32 -5.74 11.01 -2.55
N LYS A 33 -6.43 11.84 -3.36
CA LYS A 33 -5.87 12.44 -4.57
C LYS A 33 -4.79 13.48 -4.28
N LEU A 34 -4.81 14.09 -3.10
CA LEU A 34 -3.85 15.13 -2.70
C LEU A 34 -2.56 14.57 -2.13
N GLN A 35 -2.43 13.25 -2.01
CA GLN A 35 -1.25 12.59 -1.45
C GLN A 35 -0.19 12.42 -2.53
N ASP A 36 0.30 13.56 -3.01
CA ASP A 36 1.28 13.69 -4.09
C ASP A 36 2.72 13.79 -3.56
N SER A 37 2.95 13.74 -2.24
CA SER A 37 4.27 13.51 -1.64
C SER A 37 4.22 12.81 -0.26
N GLU A 38 5.40 12.49 0.29
CA GLU A 38 5.57 11.97 1.66
C GLU A 38 4.99 12.92 2.70
N GLU A 39 5.16 14.22 2.49
CA GLU A 39 4.70 15.22 3.45
C GLU A 39 3.17 15.21 3.53
N GLU A 40 2.46 15.13 2.40
CA GLU A 40 1.00 15.01 2.37
C GLU A 40 0.49 13.65 2.87
N LEU A 41 1.22 12.55 2.62
CA LEU A 41 0.84 11.25 3.20
C LEU A 41 1.02 11.25 4.71
N SER A 42 2.19 11.68 5.21
CA SER A 42 2.47 11.76 6.65
C SER A 42 1.45 12.66 7.32
N PHE A 43 1.16 13.82 6.71
CA PHE A 43 0.10 14.70 7.16
C PHE A 43 -1.26 13.99 7.20
N THR A 44 -1.63 13.22 6.18
CA THR A 44 -2.91 12.49 6.19
C THR A 44 -2.96 11.42 7.29
N ILE A 45 -1.86 10.69 7.52
CA ILE A 45 -1.76 9.73 8.62
C ILE A 45 -1.99 10.44 9.95
N ASP A 46 -1.27 11.55 10.18
CA ASP A 46 -1.41 12.38 11.38
C ASP A 46 -2.84 12.90 11.53
N MET A 47 -3.48 13.31 10.44
CA MET A 47 -4.88 13.74 10.41
C MET A 47 -5.85 12.62 10.80
N ILE A 48 -5.65 11.40 10.26
CA ILE A 48 -6.47 10.22 10.60
C ILE A 48 -6.32 9.88 12.08
N GLU A 49 -5.09 9.87 12.60
CA GLU A 49 -4.82 9.57 14.00
C GLU A 49 -5.40 10.65 14.93
N LEU A 50 -5.24 11.93 14.56
CA LEU A 50 -5.79 13.06 15.30
C LEU A 50 -7.32 13.02 15.30
N TYR A 51 -7.96 12.75 14.16
CA TYR A 51 -9.39 12.56 14.05
C TYR A 51 -9.89 11.48 15.01
N CYS A 52 -9.28 10.28 14.97
CA CYS A 52 -9.64 9.17 15.84
C CYS A 52 -9.48 9.54 17.33
N LYS A 53 -8.37 10.17 17.69
CA LYS A 53 -8.04 10.53 19.06
C LYS A 53 -8.97 11.59 19.63
N GLU A 54 -9.15 12.70 18.91
CA GLU A 54 -9.94 13.84 19.38
C GLU A 54 -11.45 13.57 19.26
N GLY A 55 -11.89 12.79 18.27
CA GLY A 55 -13.28 12.39 18.15
C GLY A 55 -13.72 11.47 19.30
N LEU A 56 -12.91 10.47 19.70
CA LEU A 56 -13.22 9.63 20.87
C LEU A 56 -13.38 10.45 22.15
N LYS A 57 -12.47 11.41 22.41
CA LYS A 57 -12.58 12.31 23.56
C LYS A 57 -13.85 13.16 23.50
N THR A 58 -14.20 13.63 22.31
CA THR A 58 -15.40 14.47 22.12
C THR A 58 -16.68 13.66 22.38
N ILE A 59 -16.76 12.42 21.90
CA ILE A 59 -17.90 11.51 22.15
C ILE A 59 -17.99 11.15 23.64
N GLN A 60 -16.86 10.91 24.30
CA GLN A 60 -16.82 10.66 25.75
C GLN A 60 -17.33 11.87 26.55
N ALA A 61 -16.92 13.09 26.18
CA ALA A 61 -17.42 14.30 26.81
C ALA A 61 -18.93 14.45 26.62
N MET A 62 -19.43 14.28 25.39
CA MET A 62 -20.88 14.30 25.11
C MET A 62 -21.64 13.28 25.96
N THR A 63 -21.11 12.05 26.08
CA THR A 63 -21.72 10.99 26.89
C THR A 63 -21.84 11.43 28.34
N HIS A 64 -20.78 12.02 28.89
CA HIS A 64 -20.78 12.53 30.26
C HIS A 64 -21.82 13.64 30.48
N TYR A 65 -21.92 14.62 29.57
CA TYR A 65 -22.96 15.67 29.65
C TYR A 65 -24.38 15.10 29.58
N MET A 66 -24.58 14.05 28.79
CA MET A 66 -25.89 13.40 28.65
C MET A 66 -26.29 12.57 29.89
N GLU A 67 -25.34 12.17 30.73
CA GLU A 67 -25.60 11.48 32.00
C GLU A 67 -26.12 12.42 33.10
N GLU A 68 -25.88 13.73 32.99
CA GLU A 68 -26.26 14.70 34.02
C GLU A 68 -27.78 14.82 34.22
N PRO A 69 -28.29 15.03 35.46
CA PRO A 69 -29.72 15.18 35.72
C PRO A 69 -30.37 16.32 34.92
N VAL A 70 -29.65 17.43 34.74
CA VAL A 70 -30.05 18.59 33.94
C VAL A 70 -28.99 18.77 32.86
N VAL A 71 -29.36 18.58 31.60
CA VAL A 71 -28.43 18.61 30.47
C VAL A 71 -28.32 20.02 29.92
N ASP A 72 -27.10 20.53 29.78
CA ASP A 72 -26.83 21.72 28.97
C ASP A 72 -26.76 21.34 27.48
N PHE A 73 -27.90 21.43 26.80
CA PHE A 73 -27.99 21.12 25.37
C PHE A 73 -27.18 22.10 24.49
N GLY A 74 -26.89 23.30 24.97
CA GLY A 74 -26.05 24.26 24.26
C GLY A 74 -24.61 23.76 24.17
N GLU A 75 -24.05 23.33 25.29
CA GLU A 75 -22.71 22.74 25.34
C GLU A 75 -22.63 21.43 24.53
N VAL A 76 -23.65 20.57 24.61
CA VAL A 76 -23.67 19.32 23.83
C VAL A 76 -23.73 19.61 22.32
N ASP A 77 -24.51 20.60 21.85
CA ASP A 77 -24.54 20.95 20.42
C ASP A 77 -23.18 21.47 19.91
N LEU A 78 -22.40 22.19 20.73
CA LEU A 78 -21.04 22.61 20.35
C LEU A 78 -20.13 21.40 20.06
N TYR A 79 -20.22 20.33 20.86
CA TYR A 79 -19.49 19.10 20.60
C TYR A 79 -19.98 18.37 19.34
N VAL A 80 -21.29 18.37 19.07
CA VAL A 80 -21.87 17.81 17.84
C VAL A 80 -21.39 18.58 16.62
N ILE A 81 -21.35 19.93 16.68
CA ILE A 81 -20.78 20.78 15.61
C ILE A 81 -19.33 20.36 15.33
N LYS A 82 -18.53 20.17 16.39
CA LYS A 82 -17.12 19.78 16.27
C LYS A 82 -16.96 18.43 15.58
N ILE A 83 -17.64 17.38 16.05
CA ILE A 83 -17.58 16.04 15.44
C ILE A 83 -18.08 16.08 14.00
N LYS A 84 -19.22 16.74 13.74
CA LYS A 84 -19.75 16.86 12.39
C LYS A 84 -18.76 17.53 11.45
N GLY A 85 -18.13 18.62 11.89
CA GLY A 85 -17.17 19.37 11.10
C GLY A 85 -15.94 18.54 10.72
N THR A 86 -15.35 17.83 11.70
CA THR A 86 -14.20 16.96 11.43
C THR A 86 -14.60 15.73 10.59
N SER A 87 -15.81 15.21 10.79
CA SER A 87 -16.34 14.07 10.02
C SER A 87 -16.60 14.43 8.56
N LEU A 88 -17.16 15.63 8.31
CA LEU A 88 -17.29 16.18 6.96
C LEU A 88 -15.95 16.32 6.27
N TYR A 89 -14.94 16.88 6.96
CA TYR A 89 -13.60 17.03 6.39
C TYR A 89 -12.98 15.67 6.05
N MET A 90 -13.09 14.69 6.94
CA MET A 90 -12.55 13.33 6.74
C MET A 90 -13.40 12.45 5.82
N GLY A 91 -14.51 12.96 5.27
CA GLY A 91 -15.43 12.21 4.43
C GLY A 91 -16.11 11.03 5.14
N THR A 92 -16.32 11.09 6.46
CA THR A 92 -16.94 10.01 7.24
C THR A 92 -18.47 10.19 7.26
N GLN A 93 -19.13 9.65 6.24
CA GLN A 93 -20.51 9.97 5.91
C GLN A 93 -21.51 9.55 7.00
N GLN A 94 -21.42 8.32 7.50
CA GLN A 94 -22.37 7.80 8.49
C GLN A 94 -22.31 8.56 9.82
N VAL A 95 -21.11 8.95 10.25
CA VAL A 95 -20.92 9.81 11.43
C VAL A 95 -21.57 11.18 11.19
N THR A 96 -21.34 11.78 10.01
CA THR A 96 -21.93 13.06 9.62
C THR A 96 -23.46 13.02 9.64
N LEU A 97 -24.06 11.97 9.10
CA LEU A 97 -25.52 11.77 9.10
C LEU A 97 -26.06 11.61 10.52
N ALA A 98 -25.40 10.82 11.37
CA ALA A 98 -25.80 10.67 12.78
C ALA A 98 -25.70 11.99 13.55
N CYS A 99 -24.71 12.85 13.28
CA CYS A 99 -24.65 14.19 13.88
C CYS A 99 -25.78 15.11 13.40
N ILE A 100 -26.23 14.99 12.15
CA ILE A 100 -27.37 15.75 11.63
C ILE A 100 -28.67 15.32 12.34
N GLU A 101 -28.87 14.00 12.50
CA GLU A 101 -29.99 13.44 13.25
C GLU A 101 -29.97 13.90 14.72
N PHE A 102 -28.80 13.89 15.36
CA PHE A 102 -28.69 14.32 16.77
C PHE A 102 -29.19 15.75 16.96
N ARG A 103 -28.87 16.65 16.01
CA ARG A 103 -29.33 18.04 16.09
C ARG A 103 -30.85 18.17 15.92
N GLN A 104 -31.51 17.25 15.23
CA GLN A 104 -32.98 17.22 15.14
C GLN A 104 -33.62 16.78 16.45
N ASP A 105 -32.89 15.98 17.22
CA ASP A 105 -33.29 15.45 18.52
C ASP A 105 -32.95 16.39 19.69
N ILE A 106 -32.30 17.54 19.42
CA ILE A 106 -31.84 18.46 20.45
C ILE A 106 -33.02 18.91 21.34
N ALA A 107 -32.76 19.03 22.65
CA ALA A 107 -33.75 19.28 23.69
C ALA A 107 -34.69 18.10 24.04
N ASP A 108 -34.52 16.92 23.44
CA ASP A 108 -35.10 15.67 23.92
C ASP A 108 -33.99 14.72 24.39
N LYS A 109 -33.85 14.59 25.72
CA LYS A 109 -32.77 13.83 26.33
C LYS A 109 -32.72 12.37 25.86
N GLU A 110 -33.87 11.69 25.78
CA GLU A 110 -33.91 10.28 25.42
C GLU A 110 -33.58 10.07 23.94
N ARG A 111 -34.06 10.94 23.06
CA ARG A 111 -33.68 10.91 21.64
C ARG A 111 -32.20 11.22 21.46
N CYS A 112 -31.68 12.26 22.11
CA CYS A 112 -30.25 12.58 22.08
C CYS A 112 -29.37 11.41 22.54
N ILE A 113 -29.75 10.69 23.60
CA ILE A 113 -28.99 9.51 24.06
C ILE A 113 -28.93 8.45 22.96
N ARG A 114 -30.07 8.08 22.36
CA ARG A 114 -30.11 7.08 21.27
C ARG A 114 -29.26 7.51 20.07
N THR A 115 -29.33 8.78 19.70
CA THR A 115 -28.58 9.28 18.54
C THR A 115 -27.09 9.47 18.87
N LEU A 116 -26.73 9.72 20.12
CA LEU A 116 -25.33 9.68 20.58
C LEU A 116 -24.76 8.27 20.55
N GLU A 117 -25.52 7.25 20.95
CA GLU A 117 -25.12 5.85 20.80
C GLU A 117 -24.85 5.51 19.33
N LYS A 118 -25.68 6.02 18.41
CA LYS A 118 -25.47 5.90 16.97
C LYS A 118 -24.19 6.60 16.50
N ILE A 119 -23.94 7.84 16.92
CA ILE A 119 -22.68 8.55 16.62
C ILE A 119 -21.48 7.73 17.13
N SER A 120 -21.54 7.23 18.36
CA SER A 120 -20.49 6.42 18.98
C SER A 120 -20.23 5.13 18.21
N HIS A 121 -21.29 4.43 17.81
CA HIS A 121 -21.18 3.21 17.00
C HIS A 121 -20.49 3.47 15.66
N GLU A 122 -20.97 4.44 14.88
CA GLU A 122 -20.40 4.73 13.56
C GLU A 122 -18.98 5.28 13.64
N PHE A 123 -18.70 6.13 14.63
CA PHE A 123 -17.35 6.65 14.84
C PHE A 123 -16.35 5.54 15.20
N ASN A 124 -16.75 4.59 16.05
CA ASN A 124 -15.90 3.47 16.43
C ASN A 124 -15.63 2.53 15.25
N ARG A 125 -16.62 2.27 14.40
CA ARG A 125 -16.45 1.47 13.18
C ARG A 125 -15.40 2.07 12.25
N VAL A 126 -15.56 3.36 11.93
CA VAL A 126 -14.61 4.07 11.06
C VAL A 126 -13.22 4.15 11.70
N SER A 127 -13.14 4.45 12.99
CA SER A 127 -11.86 4.55 13.71
C SER A 127 -11.10 3.23 13.76
N ALA A 128 -11.80 2.09 13.88
CA ALA A 128 -11.17 0.78 13.82
C ALA A 128 -10.52 0.54 12.46
N MET A 129 -11.28 0.78 11.38
CA MET A 129 -10.80 0.62 10.01
C MET A 129 -9.62 1.56 9.69
N PHE A 130 -9.70 2.83 10.11
CA PHE A 130 -8.61 3.79 9.96
C PHE A 130 -7.35 3.38 10.71
N LYS A 131 -7.46 2.88 11.95
CA LYS A 131 -6.30 2.36 12.69
C LYS A 131 -5.66 1.18 11.96
N ASP A 132 -6.46 0.29 11.39
CA ASP A 132 -5.94 -0.86 10.66
C ASP A 132 -5.26 -0.43 9.34
N LEU A 133 -5.82 0.57 8.65
CA LEU A 133 -5.22 1.19 7.47
C LEU A 133 -3.85 1.80 7.80
N VAL A 134 -3.79 2.65 8.82
CA VAL A 134 -2.55 3.31 9.27
C VAL A 134 -1.50 2.28 9.71
N LYS A 135 -1.89 1.24 10.44
CA LYS A 135 -0.96 0.15 10.81
C LYS A 135 -0.41 -0.57 9.58
N ALA A 136 -1.28 -0.89 8.61
CA ALA A 136 -0.87 -1.58 7.40
C ALA A 136 0.14 -0.73 6.60
N ILE A 137 -0.10 0.58 6.47
CA ILE A 137 0.84 1.52 5.85
C ILE A 137 2.18 1.53 6.60
N HIS A 138 2.17 1.69 7.92
CA HIS A 138 3.39 1.68 8.74
C HIS A 138 4.22 0.39 8.58
N VAL A 139 3.57 -0.77 8.53
CA VAL A 139 4.25 -2.06 8.33
C VAL A 139 4.95 -2.10 6.97
N GLU A 140 4.31 -1.61 5.90
CA GLU A 140 4.93 -1.56 4.57
C GLU A 140 6.10 -0.57 4.53
N LEU A 141 5.96 0.59 5.17
CA LEU A 141 7.06 1.56 5.31
C LEU A 141 8.25 0.98 6.09
N GLN A 142 8.01 0.27 7.19
CA GLN A 142 9.08 -0.36 7.96
C GLN A 142 9.83 -1.44 7.18
N LYS A 143 9.12 -2.22 6.35
CA LYS A 143 9.76 -3.19 5.45
C LYS A 143 10.71 -2.46 4.50
N LEU A 144 10.22 -1.43 3.80
CA LEU A 144 11.00 -0.63 2.86
C LEU A 144 12.22 0.02 3.51
N ILE A 145 12.06 0.62 4.68
CA ILE A 145 13.16 1.21 5.45
C ILE A 145 14.21 0.15 5.79
N THR A 146 13.78 -1.05 6.22
CA THR A 146 14.69 -2.17 6.50
C THR A 146 15.48 -2.58 5.25
N TYR A 147 14.80 -2.66 4.09
CA TYR A 147 15.43 -2.97 2.80
C TYR A 147 16.41 -1.87 2.33
N LEU A 148 16.10 -0.60 2.59
CA LEU A 148 16.96 0.54 2.29
C LEU A 148 18.22 0.64 3.17
N HIS A 149 18.19 0.07 4.38
CA HIS A 149 19.33 0.05 5.31
C HIS A 149 20.27 -1.14 5.12
N ILE A 150 20.08 -1.94 4.07
CA ILE A 150 21.00 -3.05 3.77
C ILE A 150 22.34 -2.46 3.29
N PRO A 151 23.47 -2.78 3.96
CA PRO A 151 24.75 -2.19 3.62
C PRO A 151 25.19 -2.59 2.19
N PRO A 152 25.86 -1.68 1.44
CA PRO A 152 26.46 -1.99 0.15
C PRO A 152 27.58 -3.03 0.37
N GLY A 153 27.23 -4.30 0.22
CA GLY A 153 28.09 -5.42 0.60
C GLY A 153 27.37 -6.76 0.80
N MET A 154 26.05 -6.76 1.02
CA MET A 154 25.25 -8.01 1.05
C MET A 154 24.97 -8.61 -0.35
N GLY A 155 25.57 -8.06 -1.41
CA GLY A 155 25.51 -8.65 -2.75
C GLY A 155 24.12 -8.60 -3.40
N ILE A 156 23.24 -7.73 -2.93
CA ILE A 156 21.91 -7.47 -3.52
C ILE A 156 22.08 -6.78 -4.87
N LEU A 157 22.86 -5.70 -4.89
CA LEU A 157 23.28 -5.04 -6.12
C LEU A 157 24.79 -5.14 -6.26
N ASP A 158 25.31 -5.44 -7.45
CA ASP A 158 26.76 -5.41 -7.66
C ASP A 158 27.29 -3.98 -7.45
N ALA A 159 28.36 -3.84 -6.65
CA ALA A 159 28.82 -2.53 -6.20
C ALA A 159 29.25 -1.62 -7.37
N THR A 160 29.71 -2.21 -8.48
CA THR A 160 30.13 -1.49 -9.67
C THR A 160 28.95 -1.09 -10.55
N GLU A 161 28.02 -2.01 -10.83
CA GLU A 161 26.82 -1.71 -11.63
C GLU A 161 25.88 -0.75 -10.89
N PHE A 162 25.73 -0.91 -9.58
CA PHE A 162 24.98 0.01 -8.74
C PHE A 162 25.60 1.41 -8.73
N LYS A 163 26.92 1.53 -8.70
CA LYS A 163 27.59 2.84 -8.76
C LYS A 163 27.37 3.52 -10.12
N ASN A 164 27.32 2.76 -11.21
CA ASN A 164 27.01 3.31 -12.53
C ASN A 164 25.55 3.78 -12.61
N LEU A 165 24.61 2.97 -12.09
CA LEU A 165 23.21 3.37 -11.94
C LEU A 165 23.04 4.60 -11.05
N GLN A 166 23.82 4.70 -9.95
CA GLN A 166 23.81 5.86 -9.06
C GLN A 166 24.26 7.14 -9.75
N THR A 167 25.34 7.09 -10.54
CA THR A 167 25.80 8.25 -11.32
C THR A 167 24.75 8.67 -12.34
N SER A 168 24.17 7.73 -13.07
CA SER A 168 23.12 8.05 -14.04
C SER A 168 21.85 8.60 -13.35
N LEU A 169 21.52 8.11 -12.14
CA LEU A 169 20.39 8.63 -11.32
C LEU A 169 20.60 10.09 -10.87
N GLU A 170 21.84 10.60 -10.90
CA GLU A 170 22.13 12.02 -10.64
C GLU A 170 21.91 12.89 -11.88
N ASP A 171 22.09 12.32 -13.08
CA ASP A 171 22.03 13.04 -14.36
C ASP A 171 20.59 13.15 -14.92
N ASP A 172 19.81 12.05 -14.87
CA ASP A 172 18.40 12.01 -15.30
C ASP A 172 17.62 10.92 -14.53
N PRO A 173 17.09 11.25 -13.34
CA PRO A 173 16.45 10.26 -12.47
C PRO A 173 15.14 9.72 -13.02
N ALA A 174 14.38 10.52 -13.79
CA ALA A 174 13.09 10.10 -14.33
C ALA A 174 13.25 9.03 -15.41
N PHE A 175 14.17 9.24 -16.35
CA PHE A 175 14.47 8.27 -17.40
C PHE A 175 14.96 6.91 -16.85
N LEU A 176 15.73 6.92 -15.76
CA LEU A 176 16.20 5.67 -15.14
C LEU A 176 15.14 4.96 -14.31
N VAL A 177 14.25 5.70 -13.64
CA VAL A 177 13.07 5.10 -13.02
C VAL A 177 12.28 4.37 -14.09
N ASP A 178 12.01 4.99 -15.25
CA ASP A 178 11.30 4.36 -16.36
C ASP A 178 11.99 3.07 -16.85
N ILE A 179 13.32 3.11 -17.03
CA ILE A 179 14.08 1.91 -17.45
C ILE A 179 14.03 0.79 -16.39
N ILE A 180 14.17 1.14 -15.12
CA ILE A 180 14.10 0.16 -14.02
C ILE A 180 12.69 -0.43 -13.99
N GLU A 181 11.65 0.38 -14.11
CA GLU A 181 10.26 -0.08 -14.12
C GLU A 181 9.96 -0.99 -15.30
N GLU A 182 10.36 -0.61 -16.52
CA GLU A 182 10.17 -1.43 -17.72
C GLU A 182 10.89 -2.78 -17.58
N SER A 183 12.13 -2.76 -17.09
CA SER A 183 12.90 -3.97 -16.79
C SER A 183 12.23 -4.84 -15.73
N CYS A 184 11.63 -4.22 -14.70
CA CYS A 184 10.92 -4.91 -13.64
C CYS A 184 9.65 -5.59 -14.15
N ILE A 185 8.89 -4.89 -14.98
CA ILE A 185 7.66 -5.40 -15.59
C ILE A 185 7.96 -6.62 -16.47
N GLU A 186 8.99 -6.53 -17.33
CA GLU A 186 9.32 -7.61 -18.26
C GLU A 186 9.82 -8.88 -17.55
N CYS A 187 10.68 -8.72 -16.54
CA CYS A 187 11.15 -9.85 -15.75
C CYS A 187 10.02 -10.47 -14.89
N CYS A 188 9.08 -9.68 -14.35
CA CYS A 188 7.90 -10.21 -13.66
C CYS A 188 7.03 -11.08 -14.57
N LYS A 189 6.74 -10.59 -15.79
CA LYS A 189 6.01 -11.37 -16.81
C LYS A 189 6.74 -12.67 -17.13
N THR A 190 8.05 -12.59 -17.32
CA THR A 190 8.89 -13.77 -17.65
C THR A 190 8.93 -14.78 -16.51
N ILE A 191 8.98 -14.36 -15.23
CA ILE A 191 8.91 -15.26 -14.07
C ILE A 191 7.56 -15.97 -14.02
N GLN A 192 6.45 -15.26 -14.29
CA GLN A 192 5.13 -15.86 -14.34
C GLN A 192 5.00 -16.87 -15.50
N GLU A 193 5.54 -16.55 -16.67
CA GLU A 193 5.61 -17.47 -17.80
C GLU A 193 6.42 -18.73 -17.46
N MET A 194 7.59 -18.55 -16.84
CA MET A 194 8.45 -19.63 -16.37
C MET A 194 7.74 -20.54 -15.36
N ASN A 195 6.98 -19.96 -14.42
CA ASN A 195 6.16 -20.69 -13.48
C ASN A 195 5.18 -21.63 -14.23
N ASN A 196 4.49 -21.11 -15.24
CA ASN A 196 3.55 -21.92 -16.02
C ASN A 196 4.22 -23.09 -16.76
N TYR A 197 5.48 -22.97 -17.19
CA TYR A 197 6.22 -24.08 -17.79
C TYR A 197 6.67 -25.13 -16.78
N LEU A 198 7.09 -24.72 -15.58
CA LEU A 198 7.59 -25.63 -14.54
C LEU A 198 6.49 -26.52 -13.94
N TYR A 199 5.27 -26.03 -13.86
CA TYR A 199 4.12 -26.77 -13.32
C TYR A 199 3.45 -27.71 -14.34
N GLN A 200 3.96 -27.81 -15.57
CA GLN A 200 3.44 -28.76 -16.54
C GLN A 200 3.82 -30.22 -16.19
N PRO A 201 3.00 -31.21 -16.58
CA PRO A 201 3.30 -32.63 -16.36
C PRO A 201 4.65 -33.03 -16.96
N VAL A 202 4.94 -32.54 -18.16
CA VAL A 202 6.23 -32.66 -18.85
C VAL A 202 6.81 -31.27 -18.99
N VAL A 203 8.02 -31.05 -18.47
CA VAL A 203 8.68 -29.75 -18.50
C VAL A 203 9.40 -29.54 -19.82
N ASP A 204 9.11 -28.42 -20.48
CA ASP A 204 9.85 -27.96 -21.66
C ASP A 204 11.09 -27.17 -21.22
N PHE A 205 12.22 -27.86 -21.07
CA PHE A 205 13.48 -27.27 -20.63
C PHE A 205 13.99 -26.15 -21.54
N CYS A 206 13.70 -26.20 -22.84
CA CYS A 206 14.11 -25.16 -23.77
C CYS A 206 13.34 -23.85 -23.52
N LYS A 207 12.03 -23.94 -23.24
CA LYS A 207 11.24 -22.75 -22.89
C LYS A 207 11.64 -22.16 -21.54
N VAL A 208 11.93 -23.02 -20.56
CA VAL A 208 12.42 -22.57 -19.25
C VAL A 208 13.78 -21.88 -19.40
N ASP A 209 14.71 -22.41 -20.20
CA ASP A 209 16.01 -21.78 -20.45
C ASP A 209 15.87 -20.40 -21.11
N VAL A 210 14.96 -20.25 -22.07
CA VAL A 210 14.63 -18.95 -22.68
C VAL A 210 14.16 -17.95 -21.62
N CYS A 211 13.29 -18.36 -20.69
CA CYS A 211 12.85 -17.50 -19.59
C CYS A 211 14.03 -17.10 -18.67
N VAL A 212 14.90 -18.03 -18.30
CA VAL A 212 16.09 -17.75 -17.48
C VAL A 212 17.01 -16.74 -18.17
N HIS A 213 17.17 -16.86 -19.48
CA HIS A 213 17.97 -15.93 -20.27
C HIS A 213 17.35 -14.52 -20.33
N LYS A 214 16.03 -14.45 -20.52
CA LYS A 214 15.25 -13.21 -20.50
C LYS A 214 15.27 -12.50 -19.15
N ILE A 215 15.33 -13.24 -18.03
CA ILE A 215 15.46 -12.66 -16.68
C ILE A 215 16.88 -12.15 -16.44
N LYS A 216 17.90 -12.95 -16.79
CA LYS A 216 19.31 -12.61 -16.50
C LYS A 216 19.75 -11.30 -17.15
N GLY A 217 19.30 -11.00 -18.37
CA GLY A 217 19.74 -9.83 -19.14
C GLY A 217 19.43 -8.49 -18.44
N PRO A 218 18.15 -8.16 -18.20
CA PRO A 218 17.78 -6.93 -17.48
C PRO A 218 18.32 -6.91 -16.05
N CYS A 219 18.41 -8.06 -15.38
CA CYS A 219 18.99 -8.14 -14.05
C CYS A 219 20.48 -7.76 -14.01
N LEU A 220 21.25 -8.07 -15.05
CA LEU A 220 22.63 -7.58 -15.19
C LEU A 220 22.66 -6.05 -15.30
N TYR A 221 21.76 -5.47 -16.09
CA TYR A 221 21.73 -4.03 -16.28
C TYR A 221 21.40 -3.26 -14.99
N ILE A 222 20.42 -3.75 -14.22
CA ILE A 222 20.02 -3.12 -12.95
C ILE A 222 20.87 -3.55 -11.75
N GLY A 223 21.90 -4.38 -11.96
CA GLY A 223 22.81 -4.84 -10.92
C GLY A 223 22.28 -5.95 -9.99
N ALA A 224 21.15 -6.59 -10.31
CA ALA A 224 20.45 -7.62 -9.53
C ALA A 224 21.24 -8.93 -9.36
N ARG A 225 22.27 -8.90 -8.51
CA ARG A 225 23.34 -9.91 -8.45
C ARG A 225 22.89 -11.25 -7.90
N ARG A 226 21.99 -11.32 -6.91
CA ARG A 226 21.52 -12.63 -6.40
C ARG A 226 20.64 -13.31 -7.42
N VAL A 227 19.86 -12.55 -8.18
CA VAL A 227 19.05 -13.10 -9.28
C VAL A 227 19.95 -13.64 -10.38
N ILE A 228 21.02 -12.94 -10.74
CA ILE A 228 22.01 -13.42 -11.72
C ILE A 228 22.65 -14.73 -11.24
N LEU A 229 23.09 -14.80 -9.97
CA LEU A 229 23.66 -16.01 -9.38
C LEU A 229 22.66 -17.16 -9.34
N ALA A 230 21.41 -16.89 -8.98
CA ALA A 230 20.33 -17.87 -9.01
C ALA A 230 20.08 -18.37 -10.44
N CYS A 231 20.07 -17.49 -11.45
CA CYS A 231 19.95 -17.87 -12.86
C CYS A 231 21.12 -18.73 -13.35
N VAL A 232 22.34 -18.51 -12.84
CA VAL A 232 23.51 -19.35 -13.17
C VAL A 232 23.35 -20.75 -12.57
N GLY A 233 23.02 -20.85 -11.27
CA GLY A 233 22.76 -22.14 -10.63
C GLY A 233 21.56 -22.88 -11.24
N PHE A 234 20.54 -22.15 -11.65
CA PHE A 234 19.37 -22.68 -12.34
C PHE A 234 19.74 -23.30 -13.70
N ARG A 235 20.68 -22.69 -14.42
CA ARG A 235 21.16 -23.20 -15.72
C ARG A 235 21.85 -24.55 -15.60
N GLN A 236 22.59 -24.79 -14.51
CA GLN A 236 23.18 -26.10 -14.24
C GLN A 236 22.10 -27.19 -14.08
N ALA A 237 20.98 -26.88 -13.43
CA ALA A 237 19.84 -27.81 -13.31
C ALA A 237 19.13 -28.06 -14.65
N LEU A 238 19.13 -27.07 -15.55
CA LEU A 238 18.60 -27.21 -16.92
C LEU A 238 19.46 -28.19 -17.74
N ASP A 239 20.79 -28.08 -17.65
CA ASP A 239 21.73 -28.96 -18.36
C ASP A 239 21.60 -30.42 -17.89
N GLU A 240 21.38 -30.62 -16.58
CA GLU A 240 21.17 -31.94 -15.95
C GLU A 240 19.75 -32.49 -16.18
N LYS A 241 18.83 -31.67 -16.70
CA LYS A 241 17.39 -31.97 -16.87
C LYS A 241 16.71 -32.43 -15.57
N ASP A 242 17.11 -31.86 -14.44
CA ASP A 242 16.61 -32.21 -13.11
C ASP A 242 15.43 -31.32 -12.68
N LYS A 243 14.21 -31.85 -12.75
CA LYS A 243 12.97 -31.13 -12.43
C LYS A 243 12.88 -30.67 -10.96
N GLU A 244 13.41 -31.43 -10.01
CA GLU A 244 13.36 -31.04 -8.59
C GLU A 244 14.31 -29.86 -8.32
N ARG A 245 15.51 -29.91 -8.90
CA ARG A 245 16.48 -28.81 -8.80
C ARG A 245 15.99 -27.54 -9.50
N LEU A 246 15.24 -27.66 -10.60
CA LEU A 246 14.58 -26.49 -11.22
C LEU A 246 13.56 -25.84 -10.29
N GLY A 247 12.76 -26.63 -9.56
CA GLY A 247 11.84 -26.11 -8.55
C GLY A 247 12.56 -25.35 -7.44
N GLY A 248 13.64 -25.93 -6.90
CA GLY A 248 14.50 -25.25 -5.91
C GLY A 248 15.13 -23.97 -6.43
N GLY A 249 15.65 -23.97 -7.66
CA GLY A 249 16.20 -22.79 -8.31
C GLY A 249 15.15 -21.69 -8.53
N PHE A 250 13.91 -22.05 -8.89
CA PHE A 250 12.81 -21.10 -9.09
C PHE A 250 12.45 -20.39 -7.78
N LEU A 251 12.46 -21.14 -6.68
CA LEU A 251 12.26 -20.63 -5.33
C LEU A 251 13.41 -19.75 -4.85
N LEU A 252 14.60 -19.82 -5.46
CA LEU A 252 15.69 -18.88 -5.22
C LEU A 252 15.55 -17.61 -6.06
N ILE A 253 15.11 -17.71 -7.33
CA ILE A 253 14.97 -16.54 -8.22
C ILE A 253 13.87 -15.60 -7.70
N THR A 254 12.70 -16.13 -7.38
CA THR A 254 11.49 -15.33 -7.08
C THR A 254 11.63 -14.36 -5.88
N PRO A 255 12.09 -14.80 -4.69
CA PRO A 255 12.25 -13.91 -3.54
C PRO A 255 13.41 -12.93 -3.72
N ASN A 256 14.56 -13.40 -4.24
CA ASN A 256 15.71 -12.53 -4.49
C ASN A 256 15.39 -11.41 -5.47
N TYR A 257 14.67 -11.73 -6.54
CA TYR A 257 14.21 -10.76 -7.52
C TYR A 257 13.24 -9.76 -6.92
N THR A 258 12.32 -10.22 -6.07
CA THR A 258 11.38 -9.33 -5.38
C THR A 258 12.09 -8.34 -4.45
N ASP A 259 13.07 -8.80 -3.67
CA ASP A 259 13.85 -7.95 -2.77
C ASP A 259 14.71 -6.93 -3.54
N GLU A 260 15.35 -7.34 -4.64
CA GLU A 260 16.22 -6.47 -5.45
C GLU A 260 15.45 -5.35 -6.15
N ILE A 261 14.28 -5.67 -6.73
CA ILE A 261 13.38 -4.64 -7.29
C ILE A 261 13.00 -3.63 -6.22
N LEU A 262 12.62 -4.09 -5.03
CA LEU A 262 12.13 -3.23 -3.96
C LEU A 262 13.18 -2.21 -3.52
N ILE A 263 14.45 -2.63 -3.50
CA ILE A 263 15.58 -1.77 -3.15
C ILE A 263 15.92 -0.80 -4.28
N LEU A 264 15.88 -1.26 -5.53
CA LEU A 264 16.11 -0.41 -6.70
C LEU A 264 15.04 0.66 -6.84
N SER A 265 13.76 0.28 -6.73
CA SER A 265 12.65 1.21 -6.75
C SER A 265 12.81 2.21 -5.59
N ALA A 266 12.98 1.73 -4.35
CA ALA A 266 13.12 2.63 -3.21
C ALA A 266 14.35 3.56 -3.33
N THR A 267 15.46 3.10 -3.91
CA THR A 267 16.66 3.93 -4.12
C THR A 267 16.46 4.98 -5.21
N ALA A 268 15.88 4.59 -6.35
CA ALA A 268 15.58 5.49 -7.47
C ALA A 268 14.58 6.57 -7.02
N TYR A 269 13.52 6.15 -6.33
CA TYR A 269 12.52 7.04 -5.75
C TYR A 269 13.10 7.95 -4.65
N ARG A 270 14.00 7.46 -3.78
CA ARG A 270 14.67 8.29 -2.76
C ARG A 270 15.41 9.49 -3.34
N ARG A 271 16.01 9.33 -4.53
CA ARG A 271 16.81 10.39 -5.18
C ARG A 271 15.97 11.41 -5.94
N VAL A 272 14.73 11.07 -6.27
CA VAL A 272 13.73 12.02 -6.78
C VAL A 272 13.16 12.88 -5.62
N SER A 273 13.10 12.33 -4.41
CA SER A 273 12.97 12.96 -3.06
C SER A 273 12.52 11.86 -2.09
N MET A 274 12.70 11.97 -0.76
CA MET A 274 12.15 10.97 0.19
C MET A 274 10.62 10.80 0.03
N GLY A 275 9.94 11.89 -0.38
CA GLY A 275 8.62 11.95 -0.99
C GLY A 275 8.22 10.76 -1.86
N SER A 276 9.13 10.40 -2.75
CA SER A 276 8.82 9.52 -3.86
C SER A 276 8.75 8.05 -3.49
N ILE A 277 9.34 7.63 -2.36
CA ILE A 277 9.27 6.22 -1.90
C ILE A 277 7.88 5.93 -1.37
N ILE A 278 7.33 6.89 -0.62
CA ILE A 278 5.98 6.86 -0.08
C ILE A 278 4.95 7.00 -1.21
N LEU A 279 5.21 7.91 -2.16
CA LEU A 279 4.43 7.98 -3.40
C LEU A 279 4.53 6.71 -4.24
N ALA A 280 5.65 5.99 -4.30
CA ALA A 280 5.70 4.76 -5.09
C ALA A 280 4.76 3.69 -4.53
N ILE A 281 4.61 3.62 -3.20
CA ILE A 281 3.62 2.76 -2.53
C ILE A 281 2.20 3.28 -2.83
N PHE A 282 2.00 4.60 -2.77
CA PHE A 282 0.69 5.23 -2.90
C PHE A 282 0.19 5.41 -4.36
N TRP A 283 1.09 5.61 -5.31
CA TRP A 283 0.86 5.69 -6.76
C TRP A 283 0.62 4.31 -7.32
N SER A 284 1.30 3.27 -6.81
CA SER A 284 0.95 1.87 -7.10
C SER A 284 -0.44 1.51 -6.53
N PHE A 285 -0.88 2.19 -5.46
CA PHE A 285 -2.24 2.13 -4.92
C PHE A 285 -3.28 2.88 -5.80
N CYS A 286 -2.94 4.05 -6.36
CA CYS A 286 -3.82 4.85 -7.24
C CYS A 286 -3.93 4.35 -8.70
N LEU A 287 -2.87 3.77 -9.28
CA LEU A 287 -2.86 3.32 -10.68
C LEU A 287 -3.82 2.14 -10.93
N GLU A 288 -4.05 1.27 -9.94
CA GLU A 288 -5.03 0.18 -10.05
C GLU A 288 -6.49 0.66 -10.00
N VAL A 289 -6.76 1.83 -9.40
CA VAL A 289 -8.11 2.44 -9.35
C VAL A 289 -8.51 3.01 -10.72
N HIS A 290 -7.57 3.45 -11.55
CA HIS A 290 -7.84 3.97 -12.91
C HIS A 290 -7.77 2.93 -14.03
N VAL A 291 -7.13 1.78 -13.82
CA VAL A 291 -6.99 0.70 -14.83
C VAL A 291 -8.01 -0.43 -14.63
N GLY A 292 -8.96 -0.25 -13.71
CA GLY A 292 -10.11 -1.13 -13.48
C GLY A 292 -11.14 -1.15 -14.61
N ALA A 293 -10.73 -1.52 -15.83
CA ALA A 293 -11.63 -1.89 -16.92
C ALA A 293 -11.27 -3.28 -17.44
N LYS A 294 -12.01 -4.26 -16.90
CA LYS A 294 -12.27 -5.63 -17.40
C LYS A 294 -11.15 -6.67 -17.27
N SER A 295 -11.38 -7.65 -16.40
CA SER A 295 -11.23 -9.05 -16.79
C SER A 295 -12.63 -9.69 -16.89
N PRO A 296 -12.93 -10.48 -17.93
CA PRO A 296 -14.10 -11.33 -17.95
C PRO A 296 -13.83 -12.57 -17.09
N VAL A 297 -14.80 -12.85 -16.23
CA VAL A 297 -14.98 -14.11 -15.52
C VAL A 297 -15.15 -15.26 -16.53
N LEU A 298 -14.45 -16.37 -16.30
CA LEU A 298 -14.76 -17.71 -16.81
C LEU A 298 -14.58 -18.63 -15.58
N MET A 299 -15.62 -19.25 -15.00
CA MET A 299 -16.52 -20.28 -15.53
C MET A 299 -15.78 -21.40 -16.27
#